data_AF-A0AAV6LT24-F1
#
_entry.id   AF-A0AAV6LT24-F1
#
_cell.length_a   1.000
_cell.length_b   1.000
_cell.length_c   1.000
_cell.angle_alpha   90.00
_cell.angle_beta   90.00
_cell.angle_gamma   90.00
#
_symmetry.space_group_name_H-M   'P 1'
#
loop_
_entity.id
_entity.type
_entity.pdbx_description
1 polymer ?
#
loop_
_entity_poly.entity_id
_entity_poly.type
_entity_poly.pdbx_seq_one_letter_code
_entity_poly.pdbx_strand_id
1 'polypeptide(L)'
;MGTTTVADLVAQSRPLVIFSKTSCCMSETIKILFYGFGANPAIYELDELQNGQQLERELVASGCRPSVPAVFIGGIPVGGSNEVMSLQVKGELKKMLLKHEVIRL
;
A
#
# COMPACT_ATOMS: atom_id res chain seq x y z
N MET A 1 25.73 -3.95 -6.51
CA MET A 1 24.67 -2.93 -6.42
C MET A 1 23.54 -3.58 -5.64
N GLY A 2 23.21 -3.08 -4.45
CA GLY A 2 22.18 -3.69 -3.60
C GLY A 2 20.81 -3.60 -4.26
N THR A 3 20.04 -4.67 -4.23
CA THR A 3 18.66 -4.67 -4.73
C THR A 3 17.75 -3.96 -3.73
N THR A 4 16.98 -2.96 -4.19
CA THR A 4 15.97 -2.28 -3.37
C THR A 4 14.89 -3.26 -2.88
N THR A 5 14.61 -3.24 -1.57
CA THR A 5 13.62 -4.11 -0.90
C THR A 5 12.29 -3.41 -0.64
N VAL A 6 11.26 -4.17 -0.26
CA VAL A 6 9.97 -3.62 0.22
C VAL A 6 10.18 -2.67 1.41
N ALA A 7 11.04 -3.04 2.36
CA ALA A 7 11.33 -2.23 3.53
C ALA A 7 12.00 -0.91 3.16
N ASP A 8 12.93 -0.92 2.19
CA ASP A 8 13.59 0.29 1.70
C ASP A 8 12.58 1.26 1.08
N LEU A 9 11.69 0.75 0.23
CA LEU A 9 10.66 1.56 -0.41
C LEU A 9 9.69 2.14 0.61
N VAL A 10 9.27 1.35 1.60
CA VAL A 10 8.36 1.80 2.67
C VAL A 10 9.02 2.86 3.55
N ALA A 11 10.29 2.69 3.91
CA ALA A 11 11.01 3.62 4.79
C ALA A 11 11.34 4.96 4.12
N GLN A 12 11.55 4.98 2.81
CA GLN A 12 11.96 6.16 2.05
C GLN A 12 10.79 6.91 1.39
N SER A 13 9.58 6.34 1.46
CA SER A 13 8.40 6.87 0.79
C SER A 13 7.55 7.80 1.64
N ARG A 14 6.49 8.31 1.01
CA ARG A 14 5.34 8.94 1.67
C ARG A 14 4.75 8.03 2.76
N PRO A 15 4.08 8.59 3.77
CA PRO A 15 3.49 7.81 4.86
C PRO A 15 2.39 6.84 4.40
N LEU A 16 1.85 6.96 3.18
CA LEU A 16 1.00 5.96 2.57
C LEU A 16 1.71 5.34 1.37
N VAL A 17 1.92 4.03 1.39
CA VAL A 17 2.53 3.25 0.31
C VAL A 17 1.58 2.15 -0.14
N ILE A 18 1.43 1.99 -1.46
CA ILE A 18 0.60 0.95 -2.07
C ILE A 18 1.45 0.20 -3.09
N PHE A 19 1.68 -1.08 -2.84
CA PHE A 19 2.15 -2.00 -3.88
C PHE A 19 0.94 -2.52 -4.67
N SER A 20 1.03 -2.43 -5.99
CA SER A 20 -0.07 -2.61 -6.93
C SER A 20 0.39 -3.40 -8.16
N LYS A 21 -0.56 -3.81 -8.99
CA LYS A 21 -0.33 -4.22 -10.38
C LYS A 21 -1.35 -3.51 -11.27
N THR A 22 -0.94 -3.06 -12.45
CA THR A 22 -1.84 -2.44 -13.43
C THR A 22 -2.94 -3.40 -13.90
N SER A 23 -2.65 -4.70 -13.86
CA SER A 23 -3.58 -5.80 -14.15
C SER A 23 -4.59 -6.13 -13.03
N CYS A 24 -4.58 -5.42 -11.89
CA CYS A 24 -5.41 -5.73 -10.72
C CYS A 24 -6.50 -4.67 -10.45
N CYS A 25 -7.77 -5.01 -10.72
CA CYS A 25 -8.91 -4.11 -10.48
C CYS A 25 -9.11 -3.72 -9.00
N MET A 26 -8.76 -4.61 -8.06
CA MET A 26 -8.84 -4.33 -6.63
C MET A 26 -7.80 -3.29 -6.21
N SER A 27 -6.61 -3.30 -6.82
CA SER A 27 -5.59 -2.27 -6.56
C SER A 27 -6.09 -0.90 -7.00
N GLU A 28 -6.76 -0.81 -8.15
CA GLU A 28 -7.35 0.45 -8.62
C GLU A 28 -8.44 0.97 -7.69
N THR A 29 -9.32 0.09 -7.21
CA THR A 29 -10.36 0.44 -6.23
C THR A 29 -9.75 1.04 -4.95
N ILE A 30 -8.66 0.45 -4.46
CA ILE A 30 -7.96 0.92 -3.26
C ILE A 30 -7.27 2.27 -3.49
N LYS A 31 -6.65 2.48 -4.66
CA LYS A 31 -6.10 3.81 -5.03
C LYS A 31 -7.20 4.87 -5.02
N ILE A 32 -8.32 4.61 -5.69
CA ILE A 32 -9.46 5.54 -5.75
C ILE A 32 -9.98 5.86 -4.35
N LEU A 33 -10.11 4.87 -3.47
CA LEU A 33 -10.52 5.07 -2.08
C LEU A 33 -9.61 6.08 -1.37
N PHE A 34 -8.28 5.88 -1.44
CA PHE A 34 -7.33 6.77 -0.79
C PHE A 34 -7.29 8.17 -1.43
N TYR A 35 -7.39 8.26 -2.75
CA TYR A 35 -7.55 9.56 -3.43
C TYR A 35 -8.82 10.29 -2.99
N GLY A 36 -9.92 9.56 -2.75
CA GLY A 36 -11.17 10.10 -2.21
C GLY A 36 -11.03 10.69 -0.80
N PHE A 37 -10.04 10.25 -0.02
CA PHE A 37 -9.67 10.87 1.26
C PHE A 37 -8.78 12.12 1.11
N GLY A 38 -8.35 12.46 -0.11
CA GLY A 38 -7.35 13.50 -0.36
C GLY A 38 -5.92 13.04 -0.06
N ALA A 39 -5.68 11.73 0.06
CA ALA A 39 -4.34 11.19 0.27
C ALA A 39 -3.52 11.22 -1.03
N ASN A 40 -2.20 11.26 -0.88
CA ASN A 40 -1.24 11.20 -1.98
C ASN A 40 -0.31 9.99 -1.78
N PRO A 41 -0.75 8.76 -2.10
CA PRO A 41 0.06 7.56 -1.90
C PRO A 41 1.35 7.58 -2.73
N ALA A 42 2.39 6.89 -2.27
CA ALA A 42 3.43 6.36 -3.15
C ALA A 42 2.94 5.03 -3.71
N ILE A 43 2.95 4.88 -5.04
CA ILE A 43 2.44 3.69 -5.73
C ILE A 43 3.60 2.99 -6.43
N TYR A 44 3.72 1.69 -6.21
CA TYR A 44 4.70 0.82 -6.86
C TYR A 44 3.96 -0.26 -7.67
N GLU A 45 3.90 -0.08 -8.98
CA GLU A 45 3.30 -1.04 -9.91
C GLU A 45 4.30 -2.18 -10.19
N LEU A 46 4.11 -3.32 -9.51
CA LEU A 46 5.05 -4.44 -9.52
C LEU A 46 5.21 -5.08 -10.91
N ASP A 47 4.21 -4.99 -11.78
CA ASP A 47 4.28 -5.49 -13.15
C ASP A 47 5.05 -4.57 -14.11
N GLU A 48 5.41 -3.36 -13.67
CA GLU A 48 6.20 -2.39 -14.45
C GLU A 48 7.64 -2.22 -13.93
N LEU A 49 7.92 -2.68 -12.70
CA LEU A 49 9.24 -2.58 -12.08
C LEU A 49 10.17 -3.72 -12.50
N GLN A 50 11.43 -3.39 -12.83
CA GLN A 50 12.45 -4.40 -13.17
C GLN A 50 12.68 -5.43 -12.04
N ASN A 51 12.62 -5.00 -10.77
CA ASN A 51 12.72 -5.86 -9.59
C ASN A 51 11.34 -6.27 -9.03
N GLY A 52 10.25 -6.07 -9.77
CA GLY A 52 8.89 -6.28 -9.28
C GLY A 52 8.60 -7.70 -8.78
N GLN A 53 9.13 -8.72 -9.46
CA GLN A 53 9.00 -10.11 -9.02
C GLN A 53 9.71 -10.39 -7.69
N GLN A 54 10.83 -9.71 -7.42
CA GLN A 54 11.52 -9.81 -6.13
C GLN A 54 10.67 -9.19 -5.02
N LEU A 55 10.18 -7.97 -5.23
CA LEU A 55 9.31 -7.27 -4.27
C LEU A 55 8.03 -8.06 -4.00
N GLU A 56 7.44 -8.67 -5.03
CA GLU A 56 6.28 -9.55 -4.88
C GLU A 56 6.58 -10.75 -3.97
N ARG A 57 7.74 -11.40 -4.13
CA ARG A 57 8.15 -12.50 -3.25
C ARG A 57 8.33 -12.03 -1.81
N GLU A 58 8.91 -10.85 -1.60
CA GLU A 58 9.09 -10.26 -0.26
C GLU A 58 7.74 -9.97 0.40
N LEU A 59 6.77 -9.40 -0.33
CA LEU A 59 5.40 -9.16 0.15
C LEU A 59 4.71 -10.47 0.55
N VAL A 60 4.80 -11.51 -0.28
CA VAL A 60 4.21 -12.82 0.03
C VAL A 60 4.87 -13.47 1.24
N ALA A 61 6.19 -13.32 1.38
CA ALA A 61 6.95 -13.81 2.53
C ALA A 61 6.61 -13.05 3.83
N SER A 62 6.27 -11.76 3.74
CA SER A 62 5.80 -10.96 4.88
C SER A 62 4.31 -11.17 5.21
N GLY A 63 3.62 -12.07 4.49
CA GLY A 63 2.23 -12.44 4.77
C GLY A 63 1.17 -11.72 3.93
N CYS A 64 1.55 -10.86 2.97
CA CYS A 64 0.61 -10.26 2.02
C CYS A 64 0.18 -11.31 0.99
N ARG A 65 -1.04 -11.86 1.15
CA ARG A 65 -1.62 -12.86 0.24
C ARG A 65 -3.08 -12.49 -0.10
N PRO A 66 -3.40 -12.17 -1.36
CA PRO A 66 -2.47 -11.98 -2.49
C PRO A 66 -1.44 -10.87 -2.25
N SER A 67 -0.38 -10.85 -3.07
CA SER A 67 0.71 -9.86 -2.96
C SER A 67 0.25 -8.42 -3.18
N VAL A 68 -0.81 -8.22 -3.98
CA VAL A 68 -1.38 -6.91 -4.29
C VAL A 68 -2.91 -6.92 -4.17
N PRO A 69 -3.53 -5.80 -3.76
CA PRO A 69 -2.85 -4.62 -3.22
C PRO A 69 -2.21 -4.93 -1.87
N ALA A 70 -1.05 -4.35 -1.58
CA ALA A 70 -0.46 -4.36 -0.24
C ALA A 70 -0.26 -2.91 0.21
N VAL A 71 -0.90 -2.55 1.32
CA VAL A 71 -0.98 -1.18 1.82
C VAL A 71 -0.18 -1.04 3.10
N PHE A 72 0.62 0.02 3.17
CA PHE A 72 1.37 0.43 4.35
C PHE A 72 1.01 1.86 4.73
N ILE A 73 0.77 2.11 6.02
CA ILE A 73 0.48 3.43 6.58
C ILE A 73 1.46 3.70 7.71
N GLY A 74 2.19 4.81 7.63
CA GLY A 74 3.23 5.19 8.59
C GLY A 74 4.34 4.14 8.73
N GLY A 75 4.63 3.41 7.65
CA GLY A 75 5.58 2.30 7.65
C GLY A 75 5.03 0.97 8.18
N ILE A 76 3.78 0.92 8.64
CA ILE A 76 3.15 -0.27 9.24
C ILE A 76 2.30 -0.99 8.18
N PRO A 77 2.42 -2.32 8.01
CA PRO A 77 1.56 -3.08 7.11
C PRO A 77 0.11 -3.04 7.59
N VAL A 78 -0.80 -2.63 6.70
CA VAL A 78 -2.25 -2.63 6.93
C VAL A 78 -2.89 -3.90 6.40
N GLY A 79 -2.41 -4.40 5.26
CA GLY A 79 -2.94 -5.57 4.57
C GLY A 79 -3.38 -5.25 3.15
N GLY A 80 -4.30 -6.06 2.63
CA GLY A 80 -4.83 -5.92 1.29
C GLY A 80 -6.20 -5.24 1.28
N SER A 81 -6.96 -5.50 0.21
CA SER A 81 -8.27 -4.87 0.02
C SER A 81 -9.25 -5.19 1.15
N ASN A 82 -9.27 -6.43 1.63
CA ASN A 82 -10.20 -6.85 2.69
C ASN A 82 -9.95 -6.11 4.01
N GLU A 83 -8.68 -6.00 4.43
CA GLU A 83 -8.32 -5.31 5.66
C GLU A 83 -8.63 -3.82 5.57
N VAL A 84 -8.27 -3.17 4.45
CA VAL A 84 -8.57 -1.75 4.20
C VAL A 84 -10.08 -1.51 4.22
N MET A 85 -10.87 -2.34 3.53
CA MET A 85 -12.32 -2.19 3.51
C MET A 85 -12.95 -2.46 4.88
N SER A 86 -12.41 -3.41 5.67
CA SER A 86 -12.85 -3.63 7.04
C SER A 86 -12.66 -2.39 7.91
N LEU A 87 -11.49 -1.75 7.85
CA LEU A 87 -11.20 -0.49 8.55
C LEU A 87 -12.10 0.65 8.07
N GLN A 88 -12.41 0.70 6.77
CA GLN A 88 -13.29 1.70 6.19
C GLN A 88 -14.71 1.59 6.76
N VAL A 89 -15.28 0.38 6.77
CA VAL A 89 -16.64 0.13 7.30
C VAL A 89 -16.71 0.37 8.81
N LYS A 90 -15.63 0.10 9.54
CA LYS A 90 -15.52 0.42 10.98
C LYS A 90 -15.32 1.92 11.28
N GLY A 91 -15.08 2.75 10.25
CA GLY A 91 -14.75 4.17 10.44
C GLY A 91 -13.38 4.39 11.08
N GLU A 92 -12.51 3.38 11.07
CA GLU A 92 -11.16 3.42 11.66
C GLU A 92 -10.11 3.89 10.65
N LEU A 93 -10.36 3.69 9.36
CA LEU A 93 -9.40 4.04 8.31
C LEU A 93 -9.06 5.54 8.33
N LYS A 94 -10.06 6.42 8.38
CA LYS A 94 -9.84 7.88 8.46
C LYS A 94 -9.02 8.28 9.69
N LYS A 95 -9.28 7.65 10.85
CA LYS A 95 -8.53 7.92 12.09
C LYS A 95 -7.06 7.54 11.92
N MET A 96 -6.79 6.41 11.29
CA MET A 96 -5.45 5.94 11.01
C MET A 96 -4.71 6.87 10.04
N LEU A 97 -5.39 7.34 8.98
CA LEU A 97 -4.84 8.31 8.02
C LEU A 97 -4.46 9.65 8.68
N LEU A 98 -5.29 10.16 9.58
CA LEU A 98 -4.99 11.38 10.35
C LEU A 98 -3.83 11.17 11.31
N LYS A 99 -3.82 10.04 12.04
CA LYS A 99 -2.77 9.71 13.03
C LYS A 99 -1.38 9.66 12.40
N HIS A 100 -1.27 9.19 11.17
CA HIS A 100 0.00 9.06 10.45
C HIS A 100 0.23 10.19 9.44
N GLU A 101 -0.49 11.31 9.57
CA GLU A 101 -0.32 12.52 8.76
C GLU A 101 -0.43 12.28 7.24
N VAL A 102 -1.16 11.24 6.85
CA VAL A 102 -1.43 10.92 5.43
C VAL A 102 -2.39 11.95 4.84
N ILE A 103 -3.34 12.41 5.65
CA ILE A 103 -4.32 13.46 5.30
C ILE A 103 -4.36 14.50 6.41
N ARG A 104 -4.82 15.71 6.08
CA ARG A 104 -4.97 16.84 7.02
C ARG A 104 -6.42 17.33 7.03
N LEU A 105 -6.85 17.91 8.15
CA LEU A 105 -8.14 18.58 8.31
C LEU A 105 -8.06 20.05 7.89
#